data_AF-A0A913X524-F1
#
_entry.id   AF-A0A913X524-F1
#
_cell.length_a   1.000
_cell.length_b   1.000
_cell.length_c   1.000
_cell.angle_alpha   90.00
_cell.angle_beta   90.00
_cell.angle_gamma   90.00
#
_symmetry.space_group_name_H-M   'P 1'
#
loop_
_entity.id
_entity.type
_entity.pdbx_description
1 polymer ?
#
loop_
_entity_poly.entity_id
_entity_poly.type
_entity_poly.pdbx_seq_one_letter_code
_entity_poly.pdbx_strand_id
1 'polypeptide(L)'
;MVICLTRFLQRLSAYIWRALFSMWDAIAYCCRKTMFIFQYIFLGLLCIGIDYLVFRHFVKKNDYIRALLDNFGHGLIAAVSWLVVSGIRRESVIQAVCCAAMSSGLDIDHFVMAKSLKIKDANSLHTRPPLHTTTIVPILTPILQVWCGQNIHCLQELPYMFVVAVLSHHLRDAQRRGLWFWPVGSTPPLPYGIYIICVILLPMVVKDARAGIKRLSSGHSEQLPAANNGILTAPEGV
;
A
#
# COMPACT_ATOMS: atom_id res chain seq x y z
N MET A 1 -45.51 45.15 11.35
CA MET A 1 -44.17 45.43 10.77
C MET A 1 -43.05 44.63 11.45
N VAL A 2 -42.93 44.69 12.79
CA VAL A 2 -41.86 44.02 13.56
C VAL A 2 -41.78 42.50 13.33
N ILE A 3 -42.90 41.78 13.34
CA ILE A 3 -42.94 40.32 13.11
C ILE A 3 -42.47 39.92 11.70
N CYS A 4 -42.70 40.79 10.70
CA CYS A 4 -42.27 40.53 9.33
C CYS A 4 -40.74 40.71 9.20
N LEU A 5 -40.21 41.74 9.85
CA LEU A 5 -38.77 42.02 9.88
C LEU A 5 -37.98 40.91 10.60
N THR A 6 -38.48 40.42 11.74
CA THR A 6 -37.80 39.33 12.48
C THR A 6 -37.77 38.02 11.69
N ARG A 7 -38.87 37.65 11.03
CA ARG A 7 -38.92 36.47 10.15
C ARG A 7 -38.00 36.61 8.94
N PHE A 8 -37.90 37.81 8.37
CA PHE A 8 -36.98 38.10 7.27
C PHE A 8 -35.52 37.96 7.70
N LEU A 9 -35.13 38.56 8.83
CA LEU A 9 -33.78 38.46 9.38
C LEU A 9 -33.40 37.02 9.75
N GLN A 10 -34.33 36.24 10.31
CA GLN A 10 -34.10 34.81 10.60
C GLN A 10 -33.85 33.99 9.32
N ARG A 11 -34.63 34.22 8.26
CA ARG A 11 -34.41 33.55 6.97
C ARG A 11 -33.08 33.96 6.35
N LEU A 12 -32.77 35.26 6.33
CA LEU A 12 -31.50 35.77 5.79
C LEU A 12 -30.30 35.20 6.56
N SER A 13 -30.37 35.16 7.90
CA SER A 13 -29.35 34.53 8.73
C SER A 13 -29.18 33.04 8.40
N ALA A 14 -30.28 32.29 8.24
CA ALA A 14 -30.21 30.88 7.86
C ALA A 14 -29.58 30.66 6.47
N TYR A 15 -29.87 31.52 5.49
CA TYR A 15 -29.23 31.46 4.17
C TYR A 15 -27.74 31.78 4.24
N ILE A 16 -27.34 32.81 4.99
CA ILE A 16 -25.93 33.16 5.21
C ILE A 16 -25.19 32.00 5.86
N TRP A 17 -25.73 31.41 6.94
CA TRP A 17 -25.13 30.26 7.60
C TRP A 17 -24.99 29.06 6.67
N ARG A 18 -26.03 28.71 5.88
CA ARG A 18 -25.94 27.63 4.89
C ARG A 18 -24.87 27.88 3.83
N ALA A 19 -24.76 29.11 3.33
CA ALA A 19 -23.73 29.48 2.37
C ALA A 19 -22.32 29.38 2.97
N LEU A 20 -22.13 29.85 4.20
CA LEU A 20 -20.86 29.76 4.91
C LEU A 20 -20.46 28.30 5.20
N PHE A 21 -21.39 27.46 5.66
CA PHE A 21 -21.13 26.03 5.88
C PHE A 21 -20.81 25.30 4.57
N SER A 22 -21.57 25.55 3.50
CA SER A 22 -21.29 24.95 2.19
C SER A 22 -19.93 25.38 1.63
N MET A 23 -19.56 26.65 1.81
CA MET A 23 -18.24 27.16 1.42
C MET A 23 -17.13 26.50 2.25
N TRP A 24 -17.33 26.34 3.56
CA TRP A 24 -16.42 25.62 4.45
C TRP A 24 -16.23 24.16 4.02
N ASP A 25 -17.32 23.46 3.70
CA ASP A 25 -17.27 22.08 3.21
C ASP A 25 -16.54 21.97 1.88
N ALA A 26 -16.74 22.93 0.97
CA ALA A 26 -16.00 22.99 -0.30
C ALA A 26 -14.50 23.22 -0.09
N ILE A 27 -14.12 24.16 0.79
CA ILE A 27 -12.72 24.41 1.14
C ILE A 27 -12.10 23.16 1.78
N ALA A 28 -12.78 22.55 2.76
CA ALA A 28 -12.31 21.34 3.42
C ALA A 28 -12.18 20.16 2.43
N TYR A 29 -13.11 20.03 1.49
CA TYR A 29 -13.03 19.04 0.42
C TYR A 29 -11.82 19.27 -0.49
N CYS A 30 -11.62 20.51 -0.95
CA CYS A 30 -10.46 20.90 -1.74
C CYS A 30 -9.17 20.59 -0.98
N CYS A 31 -9.00 21.07 0.26
CA CYS A 31 -7.83 20.81 1.08
C CYS A 31 -7.54 19.31 1.24
N ARG A 32 -8.56 18.49 1.55
CA ARG A 32 -8.39 17.03 1.64
C ARG A 32 -7.92 16.44 0.31
N LYS A 33 -8.53 16.83 -0.81
CA LYS A 33 -8.13 16.36 -2.16
C LYS A 33 -6.71 16.79 -2.51
N THR A 34 -6.31 18.02 -2.22
CA THR A 34 -4.94 18.50 -2.48
C THR A 34 -3.92 17.72 -1.66
N MET A 35 -4.20 17.48 -0.37
CA MET A 35 -3.34 16.65 0.50
C MET A 35 -3.17 15.22 -0.04
N PHE A 36 -4.21 14.65 -0.67
CA PHE A 36 -4.07 13.36 -1.34
C PHE A 36 -3.07 13.42 -2.50
N ILE A 37 -3.16 14.42 -3.38
CA ILE A 37 -2.28 14.55 -4.55
C ILE A 37 -0.81 14.70 -4.14
N PHE A 38 -0.54 15.49 -3.10
CA PHE A 38 0.83 15.72 -2.62
C PHE A 38 1.56 14.43 -2.21
N GLN A 39 0.86 13.45 -1.63
CA GLN A 39 1.45 12.17 -1.23
C GLN A 39 1.98 11.37 -2.43
N TYR A 40 1.26 11.40 -3.55
CA TYR A 40 1.66 10.73 -4.79
C TYR A 40 2.82 11.44 -5.49
N ILE A 41 2.79 12.78 -5.51
CA ILE A 41 3.91 13.58 -6.02
C ILE A 41 5.16 13.30 -5.21
N PHE A 42 5.06 13.30 -3.87
CA PHE A 42 6.17 12.98 -2.98
C PHE A 42 6.74 11.59 -3.25
N LEU A 43 5.89 10.56 -3.41
CA LEU A 43 6.33 9.22 -3.76
C LEU A 43 7.09 9.17 -5.10
N GLY A 44 6.62 9.90 -6.12
CA GLY A 44 7.32 10.03 -7.40
C GLY A 44 8.68 10.71 -7.27
N LEU A 45 8.75 11.83 -6.54
CA LEU A 45 10.01 12.54 -6.27
C LEU A 45 10.99 11.68 -5.48
N LEU A 46 10.49 10.89 -4.52
CA LEU A 46 11.28 9.95 -3.73
C LEU A 46 11.91 8.88 -4.62
N CYS A 47 11.14 8.29 -5.53
CA CYS A 47 11.65 7.31 -6.51
C CYS A 47 12.80 7.92 -7.34
N ILE A 48 12.57 9.10 -7.92
CA ILE A 48 13.57 9.82 -8.72
C ILE A 48 14.83 10.12 -7.90
N GLY A 49 14.67 10.58 -6.66
CA GLY A 49 15.77 10.92 -5.76
C GLY A 49 16.62 9.70 -5.39
N ILE A 50 15.99 8.57 -5.04
CA ILE A 50 16.66 7.31 -4.72
C ILE A 50 17.44 6.80 -5.93
N ASP A 51 16.81 6.74 -7.10
CA ASP A 51 17.47 6.24 -8.30
C ASP A 51 18.65 7.13 -8.69
N TYR A 52 18.46 8.45 -8.64
CA TYR A 52 19.54 9.40 -8.89
C TYR A 52 20.72 9.18 -7.95
N LEU A 53 20.47 8.91 -6.67
CA LEU A 53 21.50 8.62 -5.68
C LEU A 53 22.23 7.29 -6.00
N VAL A 54 21.48 6.22 -6.27
CA VAL A 54 22.04 4.89 -6.60
C VAL A 54 22.88 4.93 -7.88
N PHE A 55 22.49 5.77 -8.85
CA PHE A 55 23.23 5.92 -10.11
C PHE A 55 24.47 6.81 -10.03
N ARG A 56 24.75 7.48 -8.90
CA ARG A 56 25.96 8.29 -8.73
C ARG A 56 27.22 7.46 -8.87
N HIS A 57 28.25 8.06 -9.46
CA HIS A 57 29.51 7.39 -9.77
C HIS A 57 30.23 6.81 -8.54
N PHE A 58 30.23 7.53 -7.40
CA PHE A 58 30.86 7.05 -6.18
C PHE A 58 30.13 5.83 -5.58
N VAL A 59 28.81 5.75 -5.73
CA VAL A 59 28.00 4.59 -5.30
C VAL A 59 28.29 3.39 -6.20
N LYS A 60 28.31 3.60 -7.51
CA LYS A 60 28.58 2.52 -8.49
C LYS A 60 29.95 1.87 -8.33
N LYS A 61 30.94 2.58 -7.82
CA LYS A 61 32.30 2.05 -7.61
C LYS A 61 32.39 1.05 -6.44
N ASN A 62 31.45 1.09 -5.51
CA ASN A 62 31.48 0.23 -4.33
C ASN A 62 30.20 -0.62 -4.28
N ASP A 63 30.34 -1.91 -4.63
CA ASP A 63 29.23 -2.87 -4.67
C ASP A 63 28.46 -2.96 -3.34
N TYR A 64 29.14 -2.76 -2.20
CA TYR A 64 28.50 -2.78 -0.89
C TYR A 64 27.58 -1.58 -0.68
N ILE A 65 28.08 -0.37 -0.96
CA ILE A 65 27.30 0.87 -0.83
C ILE A 65 26.13 0.84 -1.82
N ARG A 66 26.38 0.36 -3.05
CA ARG A 66 25.34 0.20 -4.05
C ARG A 66 24.25 -0.76 -3.59
N ALA A 67 24.59 -1.97 -3.15
CA ALA A 67 23.62 -2.95 -2.70
C ALA A 67 22.82 -2.45 -1.48
N LEU A 68 23.49 -1.80 -0.52
CA LEU A 68 22.84 -1.22 0.65
C LEU A 68 21.85 -0.12 0.28
N LEU A 69 22.25 0.83 -0.59
CA LEU A 69 21.38 1.92 -1.03
C LEU A 69 20.24 1.42 -1.92
N ASP A 70 20.46 0.41 -2.75
CA ASP A 70 19.42 -0.19 -3.58
C ASP A 70 18.35 -0.84 -2.70
N ASN A 71 18.77 -1.70 -1.76
CA ASN A 71 17.86 -2.37 -0.82
C ASN A 71 17.13 -1.39 0.11
N PHE A 72 17.84 -0.37 0.62
CA PHE A 72 17.22 0.72 1.37
C PHE A 72 16.17 1.46 0.52
N GLY A 73 16.46 1.69 -0.76
CA GLY A 73 15.55 2.28 -1.71
C GLY A 73 14.25 1.49 -1.86
N HIS A 74 14.35 0.17 -2.02
CA HIS A 74 13.18 -0.72 -2.07
C HIS A 74 12.34 -0.62 -0.80
N GLY A 75 12.97 -0.74 0.38
CA GLY A 75 12.30 -0.63 1.66
C GLY A 75 11.59 0.72 1.85
N LEU A 76 12.29 1.83 1.53
CA LEU A 76 11.75 3.18 1.71
C LEU A 76 10.56 3.46 0.77
N ILE A 77 10.63 3.03 -0.49
CA ILE A 77 9.53 3.16 -1.45
C ILE A 77 8.31 2.36 -0.96
N ALA A 78 8.50 1.13 -0.47
CA ALA A 78 7.43 0.30 0.06
C ALA A 78 6.79 0.89 1.33
N ALA A 79 7.58 1.42 2.26
CA ALA A 79 7.08 2.11 3.46
C ALA A 79 6.24 3.32 3.11
N VAL A 80 6.76 4.22 2.26
CA VAL A 80 6.03 5.43 1.88
C VAL A 80 4.77 5.07 1.09
N SER A 81 4.85 4.10 0.17
CA SER A 81 3.69 3.57 -0.55
C SER A 81 2.61 3.07 0.41
N TRP A 82 2.98 2.34 1.46
CA TRP A 82 2.03 1.89 2.48
C TRP A 82 1.41 3.05 3.25
N LEU A 83 2.18 4.06 3.64
CA LEU A 83 1.65 5.26 4.30
C LEU A 83 0.64 6.02 3.41
N VAL A 84 0.82 6.01 2.09
CA VAL A 84 -0.18 6.54 1.14
C VAL A 84 -1.48 5.73 1.17
N VAL A 85 -1.38 4.39 1.24
CA VAL A 85 -2.55 3.49 1.34
C VAL A 85 -3.29 3.68 2.67
N SER A 86 -2.57 3.62 3.79
CA SER A 86 -3.15 3.54 5.13
C SER A 86 -3.45 4.89 5.77
N GLY A 87 -2.79 5.95 5.32
CA GLY A 87 -2.69 7.22 6.03
C GLY A 87 -1.65 7.18 7.17
N ILE A 88 -1.36 8.35 7.74
CA ILE A 88 -0.36 8.51 8.82
C ILE A 88 -1.07 8.38 10.17
N ARG A 89 -0.92 7.22 10.80
CA ARG A 89 -1.35 6.89 12.17
C ARG A 89 -0.29 6.00 12.83
N ARG A 90 -0.29 5.87 14.15
CA ARG A 90 0.71 5.09 14.89
C ARG A 90 0.82 3.64 14.38
N GLU A 91 -0.32 2.96 14.21
CA GLU A 91 -0.39 1.58 13.73
C GLU A 91 0.12 1.49 12.28
N SER A 92 -0.22 2.49 11.48
CA SER A 92 0.20 2.58 10.08
C SER A 92 1.70 2.81 9.91
N VAL A 93 2.36 3.50 10.85
CA VAL A 93 3.82 3.63 10.86
C VAL A 93 4.48 2.29 11.13
N ILE A 94 3.98 1.52 12.11
CA ILE A 94 4.50 0.16 12.38
C ILE A 94 4.32 -0.72 11.15
N GLN A 95 3.13 -0.70 10.54
CA GLN A 95 2.88 -1.43 9.31
C GLN A 95 3.78 -0.96 8.16
N ALA A 96 4.09 0.34 8.04
CA ALA A 96 5.01 0.84 7.03
C ALA A 96 6.44 0.31 7.24
N VAL A 97 6.91 0.23 8.48
CA VAL A 97 8.19 -0.40 8.83
C VAL A 97 8.17 -1.89 8.47
N CYS A 98 7.10 -2.61 8.78
CA CYS A 98 6.95 -4.00 8.37
C CYS A 98 6.92 -4.14 6.84
N CYS A 99 6.26 -3.23 6.11
CA CYS A 99 6.22 -3.19 4.65
C CYS A 99 7.62 -2.97 4.06
N ALA A 100 8.40 -2.03 4.62
CA ALA A 100 9.80 -1.84 4.26
C ALA A 100 10.62 -3.12 4.51
N ALA A 101 10.48 -3.74 5.68
CA ALA A 101 11.20 -4.96 6.02
C ALA A 101 10.86 -6.11 5.07
N MET A 102 9.58 -6.27 4.69
CA MET A 102 9.17 -7.26 3.68
C MET A 102 9.79 -6.96 2.32
N SER A 103 9.72 -5.72 1.85
CA SER A 103 10.29 -5.32 0.55
C SER A 103 11.79 -5.51 0.49
N SER A 104 12.51 -5.19 1.58
CA SER A 104 13.95 -5.39 1.67
C SER A 104 14.35 -6.84 1.89
N GLY A 105 13.47 -7.63 2.51
CA GLY A 105 13.65 -9.06 2.72
C GLY A 105 13.60 -9.88 1.43
N LEU A 106 13.00 -9.34 0.36
CA LEU A 106 12.97 -10.01 -0.94
C LEU A 106 14.38 -10.27 -1.48
N ASP A 107 15.32 -9.34 -1.31
CA ASP A 107 16.71 -9.48 -1.75
C ASP A 107 17.50 -10.56 -1.00
N ILE A 108 16.98 -11.08 0.12
CA ILE A 108 17.62 -12.19 0.85
C ILE A 108 17.71 -13.44 -0.05
N ASP A 109 16.78 -13.60 -0.99
CA ASP A 109 16.77 -14.73 -1.91
C ASP A 109 18.01 -14.80 -2.82
N HIS A 110 18.67 -13.67 -3.08
CA HIS A 110 19.93 -13.62 -3.83
C HIS A 110 21.04 -14.31 -3.04
N PHE A 111 21.14 -14.07 -1.73
CA PHE A 111 22.14 -14.72 -0.88
C PHE A 111 21.86 -16.21 -0.73
N VAL A 112 20.59 -16.60 -0.60
CA VAL A 112 20.16 -17.99 -0.52
C VAL A 112 20.48 -18.72 -1.83
N MET A 113 20.14 -18.14 -2.97
CA MET A 113 20.39 -18.71 -4.30
C MET A 113 21.89 -18.79 -4.62
N ALA A 114 22.67 -17.77 -4.21
CA ALA A 114 24.13 -17.78 -4.35
C ALA A 114 24.82 -18.75 -3.38
N LYS A 115 24.10 -19.26 -2.37
CA LYS A 115 24.65 -20.07 -1.27
C LYS A 115 25.84 -19.39 -0.59
N SER A 116 25.80 -18.06 -0.50
CA SER A 116 26.91 -17.23 -0.04
C SER A 116 26.39 -15.94 0.58
N LEU A 117 27.04 -15.47 1.65
CA LEU A 117 26.79 -14.16 2.26
C LEU A 117 27.62 -13.04 1.60
N LYS A 118 28.45 -13.37 0.61
CA LYS A 118 29.25 -12.36 -0.10
C LYS A 118 28.37 -11.62 -1.09
N ILE A 119 28.32 -10.30 -0.96
CA ILE A 119 27.53 -9.41 -1.85
C ILE A 119 27.90 -9.59 -3.33
N LYS A 120 29.18 -9.85 -3.64
CA LYS A 120 29.63 -10.12 -5.02
C LYS A 120 28.98 -11.36 -5.62
N ASP A 121 28.83 -12.42 -4.82
CA ASP A 121 28.23 -13.68 -5.27
C ASP A 121 26.71 -13.50 -5.46
N ALA A 122 26.05 -12.81 -4.51
CA ALA A 122 24.63 -12.48 -4.60
C ALA A 122 24.29 -11.63 -5.84
N ASN A 123 25.17 -10.69 -6.20
CA ASN A 123 24.97 -9.81 -7.35
C ASN A 123 25.35 -10.42 -8.71
N SER A 124 26.07 -11.55 -8.74
CA SER A 124 26.57 -12.19 -9.97
C SER A 124 25.76 -13.40 -10.42
N LEU A 125 24.58 -13.61 -9.83
CA LEU A 125 23.69 -14.70 -10.21
C LEU A 125 23.26 -14.65 -11.68
N HIS A 126 23.39 -15.79 -12.36
CA HIS A 126 22.95 -15.99 -13.74
C HIS A 126 21.44 -16.21 -13.86
N THR A 127 20.82 -16.81 -12.84
CA THR A 127 19.39 -17.09 -12.77
C THR A 127 18.68 -16.11 -11.85
N ARG A 128 17.40 -15.83 -12.11
CA ARG A 128 16.60 -14.96 -11.23
C ARG A 128 16.21 -15.71 -9.96
N PRO A 129 16.44 -15.12 -8.78
CA PRO A 129 15.96 -15.67 -7.53
C PRO A 129 14.43 -15.77 -7.48
N PRO A 130 13.88 -16.77 -6.77
CA PRO A 130 12.47 -17.13 -6.87
C PRO A 130 11.51 -16.09 -6.29
N LEU A 131 11.90 -15.26 -5.30
CA LEU A 131 10.97 -14.25 -4.76
C LEU A 131 10.70 -13.13 -5.76
N HIS A 132 11.55 -12.98 -6.77
CA HIS A 132 11.42 -12.02 -7.85
C HIS A 132 10.45 -12.45 -8.97
N THR A 133 9.71 -13.55 -8.78
CA THR A 133 8.64 -13.95 -9.70
C THR A 133 7.36 -13.17 -9.38
N THR A 134 6.92 -12.32 -10.31
CA THR A 134 5.71 -11.50 -10.16
C THR A 134 4.44 -12.35 -10.12
N THR A 135 4.47 -13.57 -10.67
CA THR A 135 3.37 -14.55 -10.54
C THR A 135 3.06 -14.90 -9.08
N ILE A 136 4.00 -14.70 -8.15
CA ILE A 136 3.77 -14.97 -6.73
C ILE A 136 2.66 -14.09 -6.15
N VAL A 137 2.47 -12.88 -6.67
CA VAL A 137 1.51 -11.91 -6.16
C VAL A 137 0.06 -12.40 -6.34
N PRO A 138 -0.43 -12.68 -7.57
CA PRO A 138 -1.81 -13.14 -7.75
C PRO A 138 -2.10 -14.49 -7.09
N ILE A 139 -1.09 -15.30 -6.75
CA ILE A 139 -1.25 -16.59 -6.07
C ILE A 139 -1.28 -16.42 -4.55
N LEU A 140 -0.29 -15.74 -3.96
CA LEU A 140 -0.17 -15.64 -2.51
C LEU A 140 -1.13 -14.61 -1.90
N THR A 141 -1.45 -13.53 -2.60
CA THR A 141 -2.38 -12.52 -2.07
C THR A 141 -3.75 -13.09 -1.69
N PRO A 142 -4.46 -13.88 -2.51
CA PRO A 142 -5.73 -14.48 -2.10
C PRO A 142 -5.57 -15.48 -0.95
N ILE A 143 -4.48 -16.26 -0.92
CA ILE A 143 -4.18 -17.18 0.18
C ILE A 143 -4.01 -16.41 1.49
N LEU A 144 -3.19 -15.35 1.49
CA LEU A 144 -3.01 -14.45 2.63
C LEU A 144 -4.34 -13.78 3.01
N GLN A 145 -5.16 -13.40 2.04
CA GLN A 145 -6.45 -12.75 2.28
C GLN A 145 -7.42 -13.68 3.01
N VAL A 146 -7.50 -14.94 2.60
CA VAL A 146 -8.35 -15.94 3.27
C VAL A 146 -7.74 -16.28 4.63
N TRP A 147 -6.51 -16.78 4.69
CA TRP A 147 -5.95 -17.34 5.93
C TRP A 147 -5.57 -16.32 6.99
N CYS A 148 -5.11 -15.13 6.59
CA CYS A 148 -4.71 -14.09 7.53
C CYS A 148 -5.72 -12.95 7.55
N GLY A 149 -6.04 -12.43 6.35
CA GLY A 149 -6.83 -11.21 6.19
C GLY A 149 -8.24 -11.29 6.78
N GLN A 150 -8.90 -12.44 6.66
CA GLN A 150 -10.27 -12.64 7.15
C GLN A 150 -10.31 -13.32 8.52
N ASN A 151 -9.34 -14.17 8.84
CA ASN A 151 -9.38 -15.01 10.04
C ASN A 151 -8.59 -14.46 11.24
N ILE A 152 -7.65 -13.53 11.02
CA ILE A 152 -6.76 -13.02 12.08
C ILE A 152 -6.81 -11.49 12.12
N HIS A 153 -7.43 -10.93 13.16
CA HIS A 153 -7.66 -9.48 13.29
C HIS A 153 -6.39 -8.63 13.17
N CYS A 154 -5.26 -9.08 13.73
CA CYS A 154 -4.00 -8.33 13.66
C CYS A 154 -3.31 -8.38 12.28
N LEU A 155 -3.70 -9.32 11.41
CA LEU A 155 -3.11 -9.54 10.09
C LEU A 155 -4.03 -9.15 8.93
N GLN A 156 -5.13 -8.43 9.21
CA GLN A 156 -6.09 -7.97 8.20
C GLN A 156 -5.45 -7.19 7.05
N GLU A 157 -4.38 -6.46 7.34
CA GLU A 157 -3.69 -5.59 6.38
C GLU A 157 -2.54 -6.31 5.65
N LEU A 158 -2.12 -7.49 6.12
CA LEU A 158 -0.97 -8.23 5.59
C LEU A 158 -1.06 -8.53 4.08
N PRO A 159 -2.20 -8.97 3.51
CA PRO A 159 -2.28 -9.26 2.07
C PRO A 159 -1.99 -8.02 1.21
N TYR A 160 -2.46 -6.86 1.65
CA TYR A 160 -2.28 -5.59 0.94
C TYR A 160 -0.85 -5.06 1.10
N MET A 161 -0.28 -5.17 2.30
CA MET A 161 1.11 -4.84 2.54
C MET A 161 2.04 -5.70 1.70
N PHE A 162 1.74 -7.01 1.56
CA PHE A 162 2.47 -7.92 0.69
C PHE A 162 2.44 -7.47 -0.77
N VAL A 163 1.26 -7.10 -1.30
CA VAL A 163 1.13 -6.56 -2.67
C VAL A 163 1.97 -5.30 -2.85
N VAL A 164 1.90 -4.36 -1.91
CA VAL A 164 2.67 -3.11 -1.98
C VAL A 164 4.17 -3.39 -1.95
N ALA A 165 4.64 -4.19 -0.99
CA ALA A 165 6.05 -4.53 -0.85
C ALA A 165 6.60 -5.21 -2.11
N VAL A 166 5.96 -6.28 -2.57
CA VAL A 166 6.43 -7.08 -3.71
C VAL A 166 6.34 -6.32 -5.02
N LEU A 167 5.20 -5.69 -5.32
CA LEU A 167 5.05 -5.01 -6.60
C LEU A 167 5.90 -3.74 -6.68
N SER A 168 6.03 -2.96 -5.61
CA SER A 168 6.90 -1.78 -5.64
C SER A 168 8.37 -2.17 -5.84
N HIS A 169 8.83 -3.25 -5.17
CA HIS A 169 10.13 -3.84 -5.39
C HIS A 169 10.30 -4.27 -6.86
N HIS A 170 9.41 -5.15 -7.36
CA HIS A 170 9.51 -5.73 -8.69
C HIS A 170 9.44 -4.67 -9.79
N LEU A 171 8.58 -3.65 -9.65
CA LEU A 171 8.45 -2.56 -10.64
C LEU A 171 9.73 -1.75 -10.76
N ARG A 172 10.40 -1.44 -9.64
CA ARG A 172 11.69 -0.75 -9.65
C ARG A 172 12.77 -1.60 -10.32
N ASP A 173 12.83 -2.88 -9.95
CA ASP A 173 13.82 -3.81 -10.51
C ASP A 173 13.60 -4.16 -11.98
N ALA A 174 12.35 -4.08 -12.42
CA ALA A 174 11.96 -4.31 -13.79
C ALA A 174 12.55 -3.28 -14.77
N GLN A 175 13.09 -2.14 -14.31
CA GLN A 175 13.83 -1.22 -15.17
C GLN A 175 15.08 -1.89 -15.79
N ARG A 176 15.71 -2.85 -15.08
CA ARG A 176 16.94 -3.51 -15.54
C ARG A 176 16.67 -4.77 -16.35
N ARG A 177 15.70 -5.57 -15.89
CA ARG A 177 15.48 -6.93 -16.40
C ARG A 177 14.03 -7.18 -16.83
N GLY A 178 13.09 -6.27 -16.61
CA GLY A 178 11.67 -6.49 -16.82
C GLY A 178 11.03 -7.35 -15.71
N LEU A 179 9.70 -7.41 -15.69
CA LEU A 179 8.94 -8.27 -14.78
C LEU A 179 9.03 -9.73 -15.22
N TRP A 180 9.19 -10.64 -14.27
CA TRP A 180 9.23 -12.08 -14.51
C TRP A 180 7.93 -12.74 -14.09
N PHE A 181 7.27 -13.43 -15.01
CA PHE A 181 6.02 -14.16 -14.84
C PHE A 181 6.24 -15.66 -15.05
N TRP A 182 6.94 -16.33 -14.14
CA TRP A 182 7.13 -17.78 -14.25
C TRP A 182 5.77 -18.52 -14.14
N PRO A 183 5.52 -19.60 -14.91
CA PRO A 183 6.39 -20.20 -15.94
C PRO A 183 6.24 -19.58 -17.34
N VAL A 184 5.40 -18.56 -17.52
CA VAL A 184 5.06 -17.96 -18.83
C VAL A 184 6.25 -17.28 -19.50
N GLY A 185 7.05 -16.50 -18.75
CA GLY A 185 8.22 -15.82 -19.30
C GLY A 185 8.55 -14.51 -18.60
N SER A 186 9.32 -13.63 -19.26
CA SER A 186 9.65 -12.29 -18.76
C SER A 186 9.20 -11.23 -19.76
N THR A 187 8.83 -10.07 -19.25
CA THR A 187 8.64 -8.85 -20.05
C THR A 187 10.00 -8.21 -20.40
N PRO A 188 10.07 -7.36 -21.44
CA PRO A 188 11.23 -6.49 -21.64
C PRO A 188 11.45 -5.54 -20.45
N PRO A 189 12.66 -4.98 -20.28
CA PRO A 189 12.91 -3.94 -19.29
C PRO A 189 11.91 -2.77 -19.41
N LEU A 190 11.36 -2.34 -18.28
CA LEU A 190 10.36 -1.28 -18.26
C LEU A 190 11.02 0.07 -18.57
N PRO A 191 10.44 0.89 -19.46
CA PRO A 191 10.81 2.29 -19.59
C PRO A 191 10.68 3.03 -18.26
N TYR A 192 11.61 3.93 -17.96
CA TYR A 192 11.69 4.61 -16.66
C TYR A 192 10.38 5.29 -16.24
N GLY A 193 9.76 6.03 -17.17
CA GLY A 193 8.48 6.71 -16.90
C GLY A 193 7.34 5.74 -16.57
N ILE A 194 7.32 4.56 -17.20
CA ILE A 194 6.29 3.54 -16.93
C ILE A 194 6.46 3.00 -15.51
N TYR A 195 7.69 2.68 -15.11
CA TYR A 195 7.99 2.25 -13.74
C TYR A 195 7.48 3.28 -12.71
N ILE A 196 7.84 4.56 -12.87
CA ILE A 196 7.45 5.63 -11.95
C ILE A 196 5.93 5.75 -11.86
N ILE A 197 5.24 5.77 -13.00
CA ILE A 197 3.77 5.82 -13.05
C ILE A 197 3.16 4.62 -12.34
N CYS A 198 3.64 3.40 -12.62
CA CYS A 198 3.12 2.19 -11.98
C CYS A 198 3.30 2.21 -10.45
N VAL A 199 4.46 2.65 -9.94
CA VAL A 199 4.69 2.76 -8.49
C VAL A 199 3.82 3.84 -7.85
N ILE A 200 3.58 4.96 -8.54
CA ILE A 200 2.68 6.01 -8.05
C ILE A 200 1.21 5.52 -8.01
N LEU A 201 0.78 4.78 -9.03
CA LEU A 201 -0.60 4.27 -9.10
C LEU A 201 -0.85 3.08 -8.16
N LEU A 202 0.18 2.31 -7.81
CA LEU A 202 0.06 1.11 -6.98
C LEU A 202 -0.68 1.36 -5.64
N PRO A 203 -0.34 2.37 -4.82
CA PRO A 203 -1.09 2.69 -3.61
C PRO A 203 -2.56 3.01 -3.85
N MET A 204 -2.91 3.65 -4.98
CA MET A 204 -4.31 3.96 -5.29
C MET A 204 -5.09 2.67 -5.50
N VAL A 205 -4.57 1.78 -6.35
CA VAL A 205 -5.20 0.50 -6.68
C VAL A 205 -5.38 -0.35 -5.43
N VAL A 206 -4.35 -0.45 -4.59
CA VAL A 206 -4.40 -1.24 -3.35
C VAL A 206 -5.40 -0.65 -2.36
N LYS A 207 -5.46 0.68 -2.23
CA LYS A 207 -6.41 1.37 -1.35
C LYS A 207 -7.85 1.12 -1.76
N ASP A 208 -8.14 1.19 -3.05
CA ASP A 208 -9.49 0.94 -3.59
C ASP A 208 -9.88 -0.53 -3.45
N ALA A 209 -8.96 -1.46 -3.74
CA ALA A 209 -9.18 -2.89 -3.54
C ALA A 209 -9.48 -3.23 -2.07
N ARG A 210 -8.70 -2.68 -1.14
CA ARG A 210 -8.90 -2.81 0.31
C ARG A 210 -10.28 -2.29 0.74
N ALA A 211 -10.69 -1.13 0.25
CA ALA A 211 -11.99 -0.56 0.56
C ALA A 211 -13.13 -1.42 -0.02
N GLY A 212 -12.97 -1.95 -1.23
CA GLY A 212 -13.93 -2.86 -1.87
C GLY A 212 -14.13 -4.14 -1.07
N ILE A 213 -13.05 -4.82 -0.67
CA ILE A 213 -13.14 -6.06 0.11
C ILE A 213 -13.79 -5.82 1.48
N LYS A 214 -13.45 -4.72 2.17
CA LYS A 214 -14.09 -4.39 3.46
C LYS A 214 -15.60 -4.21 3.34
N ARG A 215 -16.08 -3.58 2.25
CA ARG A 215 -17.52 -3.42 1.98
C ARG A 215 -18.22 -4.75 1.72
N LEU A 216 -17.57 -5.66 0.98
CA LEU A 216 -18.11 -6.99 0.73
C LEU A 216 -18.21 -7.82 2.01
N SER A 217 -17.20 -7.77 2.86
CA SER A 217 -17.20 -8.47 4.15
C SER A 217 -18.28 -7.93 5.09
N SER A 218 -18.46 -6.61 5.19
CA SER A 218 -19.48 -6.01 6.06
C SER A 218 -20.90 -6.27 5.58
N GLY A 219 -21.13 -6.24 4.26
CA GLY A 219 -22.46 -6.54 3.68
C GLY A 219 -22.90 -8.00 3.89
N HIS A 220 -21.95 -8.92 4.02
CA HIS A 220 -22.25 -10.32 4.35
C HIS A 220 -22.62 -10.50 5.83
N SER A 221 -22.00 -9.75 6.74
CA SER A 221 -22.29 -9.79 8.18
C SER A 221 -23.70 -9.31 8.55
N GLU A 222 -24.28 -8.38 7.79
CA GLU A 222 -25.66 -7.91 8.03
C GLU A 222 -26.74 -8.91 7.58
N GLN A 223 -26.39 -9.91 6.78
CA GLN A 223 -27.34 -10.90 6.24
C GLN A 223 -27.43 -12.19 7.07
N LEU A 224 -26.58 -12.40 8.06
CA LEU A 224 -26.67 -13.53 8.99
C LEU A 224 -27.61 -13.15 10.15
N PRO A 225 -28.84 -13.70 10.23
CA PRO A 225 -29.65 -13.53 11.42
C PRO A 225 -28.87 -14.08 12.60
N ALA A 226 -28.76 -13.29 13.67
CA ALA A 226 -28.14 -13.71 14.92
C ALA A 226 -28.71 -15.07 15.30
N ALA A 227 -27.87 -16.10 15.27
CA ALA A 227 -28.22 -17.41 15.78
C ALA A 227 -28.64 -17.20 17.23
N ASN A 228 -29.95 -17.34 17.45
CA ASN A 228 -30.60 -17.14 18.71
C ASN A 228 -30.00 -18.16 19.69
N ASN A 229 -29.09 -17.72 20.55
CA ASN A 229 -28.63 -18.48 21.70
C ASN A 229 -29.80 -18.55 22.69
N GLY A 230 -30.76 -19.43 22.37
CA GLY A 230 -31.80 -19.88 23.27
C GLY A 230 -31.12 -20.56 24.45
N ILE A 231 -30.95 -19.78 25.51
CA ILE A 231 -30.71 -20.22 26.87
C ILE A 231 -31.80 -21.25 27.18
N LEU A 232 -31.42 -22.53 27.23
CA LEU A 232 -32.21 -23.57 27.86
C LEU A 232 -32.27 -23.25 29.36
N THR A 233 -33.32 -22.53 29.77
CA THR A 233 -33.77 -22.53 31.16
C THR A 233 -34.26 -23.93 31.49
N ALA A 234 -33.54 -24.61 32.39
CA ALA A 234 -34.01 -25.85 33.00
C ALA A 234 -35.32 -25.59 33.77
N PRO A 235 -36.29 -26.51 33.78
CA PRO A 235 -37.50 -26.35 34.58
C PRO A 235 -37.20 -26.65 36.05
N GLU A 236 -37.60 -25.73 36.93
CA GLU A 236 -37.79 -26.00 38.35
C GLU A 236 -39.04 -26.87 38.57
N GLY A 237 -38.92 -27.89 39.43
CA GLY A 237 -40.04 -28.57 40.10
C GLY A 237 -40.35 -29.99 39.59
N VAL A 238 -39.87 -31.02 40.30
CA VAL A 238 -40.56 -31.83 41.33
C VAL A 238 -39.52 -32.49 42.23
#